data_AF-A0A4P9Z0M4-F1
#
_entry.id   AF-A0A4P9Z0M4-F1
#
_cell.length_a   1.000
_cell.length_b   1.000
_cell.length_c   1.000
_cell.angle_alpha   90.00
_cell.angle_beta   90.00
_cell.angle_gamma   90.00
#
_symmetry.space_group_name_H-M   'P 1'
#
loop_
_entity.id
_entity.type
_entity.pdbx_description
1 polymer ?
#
loop_
_entity_poly.entity_id
_entity_poly.type
_entity_poly.pdbx_seq_one_letter_code
_entity_poly.pdbx_strand_id
1 'polypeptide(L)'
;LERFMHGLWTSIFTPGANSQLLLAMNVSFVALFLSLLFLLLATGGNGHVFALLFIAMGLFASVQWFVRELAAVRAANEADTPPPPTTTTTTTTSDDADGEEKKVH
;
A
#
# COMPACT_ATOMS: atom_id res chain seq x y z
N LEU A 1 19.40 -9.24 -21.29
CA LEU A 1 18.85 -9.30 -19.92
C LEU A 1 18.97 -7.98 -19.16
N GLU A 2 20.09 -7.26 -19.24
CA GLU A 2 20.30 -6.04 -18.43
C GLU A 2 19.25 -4.94 -18.65
N ARG A 3 18.76 -4.74 -19.88
CA ARG A 3 17.70 -3.76 -20.18
C ARG A 3 16.34 -4.09 -19.55
N PHE A 4 16.05 -5.37 -19.34
CA PHE A 4 14.84 -5.81 -18.65
C PHE A 4 14.95 -5.57 -17.14
N MET A 5 16.10 -5.88 -16.54
CA MET A 5 16.36 -5.56 -15.13
C MET A 5 16.37 -4.05 -14.88
N HIS A 6 16.94 -3.26 -15.80
CA HIS A 6 16.93 -1.79 -15.73
C HIS A 6 15.51 -1.22 -15.88
N GLY A 7 14.70 -1.73 -16.81
CA GLY A 7 13.30 -1.30 -16.98
C GLY A 7 12.39 -1.66 -15.82
N LEU A 8 12.63 -2.82 -15.17
CA LEU A 8 11.92 -3.22 -13.95
C LEU A 8 12.34 -2.36 -12.77
N TRP A 9 13.63 -2.07 -12.60
CA TRP A 9 14.17 -1.18 -11.55
C TRP A 9 13.57 0.23 -11.61
N THR A 10 13.52 0.84 -12.79
CA THR A 10 12.94 2.19 -12.91
C THR A 10 11.41 2.20 -12.70
N SER A 11 10.71 1.10 -13.00
CA SER A 11 9.26 0.98 -12.89
C SER A 11 8.79 0.73 -11.44
N ILE A 12 9.54 -0.03 -10.64
CA ILE A 12 9.35 -0.10 -9.18
C ILE A 12 9.69 1.22 -8.47
N PHE A 13 10.45 2.12 -9.12
CA PHE A 13 10.66 3.50 -8.68
C PHE A 13 9.73 4.54 -9.33
N THR A 14 8.79 4.14 -10.19
CA THR A 14 7.82 5.09 -10.78
C THR A 14 6.69 5.37 -9.77
N PRO A 15 6.50 6.63 -9.35
CA PRO A 15 5.72 7.00 -8.17
C PRO A 15 4.21 6.99 -8.46
N GLY A 16 3.63 5.79 -8.45
CA GLY A 16 2.18 5.55 -8.47
C GLY A 16 1.75 4.25 -7.78
N ALA A 17 2.72 3.39 -7.43
CA ALA A 17 2.51 2.09 -6.82
C ALA A 17 2.86 2.03 -5.31
N ASN A 18 2.90 3.18 -4.62
CA ASN A 18 3.36 3.25 -3.22
C ASN A 18 2.55 2.33 -2.29
N SER A 19 1.24 2.17 -2.52
CA SER A 19 0.40 1.25 -1.73
C SER A 19 0.57 -0.23 -2.09
N GLN A 20 0.84 -0.56 -3.36
CA GLN A 20 0.94 -1.97 -3.77
C GLN A 20 2.25 -2.62 -3.26
N LEU A 21 3.34 -1.86 -3.25
CA LEU A 21 4.62 -2.34 -2.71
C LEU A 21 4.54 -2.58 -1.19
N LEU A 22 3.87 -1.69 -0.47
CA LEU A 22 3.58 -1.84 0.96
C LEU A 22 2.75 -3.09 1.26
N LEU A 23 1.72 -3.33 0.45
CA LEU A 23 0.84 -4.48 0.62
C LEU A 23 1.62 -5.78 0.40
N ALA A 24 2.44 -5.85 -0.66
CA ALA A 24 3.28 -7.00 -0.96
C ALA A 24 4.26 -7.30 0.20
N MET A 25 4.84 -6.27 0.79
CA MET A 25 5.72 -6.39 1.95
C MET A 25 4.97 -6.93 3.19
N ASN A 26 3.78 -6.42 3.50
CA ASN A 26 2.98 -6.92 4.63
C ASN A 26 2.61 -8.40 4.45
N VAL A 27 2.18 -8.80 3.24
CA VAL A 27 1.90 -10.21 2.90
C VAL A 27 3.14 -11.09 3.10
N SER A 28 4.31 -10.62 2.66
CA SER A 28 5.57 -11.36 2.82
C SER A 28 5.94 -11.54 4.29
N PHE A 29 5.75 -10.52 5.13
CA PHE A 29 5.94 -10.63 6.58
C PHE A 29 4.99 -11.63 7.23
N VAL A 30 3.70 -11.61 6.88
CA VAL A 30 2.72 -12.58 7.40
C VAL A 30 3.11 -14.01 7.03
N ALA A 31 3.51 -14.25 5.78
CA ALA A 31 3.99 -15.56 5.34
C ALA A 31 5.24 -16.01 6.12
N LEU A 32 6.15 -15.07 6.41
CA LEU A 32 7.32 -15.30 7.25
C LEU A 32 6.93 -15.66 8.68
N PHE A 33 6.09 -14.86 9.34
CA PHE A 33 5.61 -15.13 10.69
C PHE A 33 4.91 -16.47 10.78
N LEU A 34 4.06 -16.80 9.81
CA LEU A 34 3.39 -18.10 9.75
C LEU A 34 4.39 -19.25 9.63
N SER A 35 5.40 -19.10 8.79
CA SER A 35 6.48 -20.09 8.63
C SER A 35 7.30 -20.25 9.92
N LEU A 36 7.64 -19.14 10.61
CA LEU A 36 8.35 -19.18 11.88
C LEU A 36 7.50 -19.77 13.01
N LEU A 37 6.21 -19.45 13.09
CA LEU A 37 5.29 -20.05 14.06
C LEU A 37 5.15 -21.55 13.83
N PHE A 38 5.02 -21.97 12.57
CA PHE A 38 4.99 -23.38 12.19
C PHE A 38 6.28 -24.09 12.61
N LEU A 39 7.44 -23.49 12.32
CA LEU A 39 8.73 -24.04 12.75
C LEU A 39 8.90 -24.05 14.27
N LEU A 40 8.41 -23.03 14.97
CA LEU A 40 8.50 -22.92 16.43
C LEU A 40 7.73 -24.06 17.11
N LEU A 41 6.53 -24.37 16.60
CA LEU A 41 5.73 -25.51 17.04
C LEU A 41 6.40 -26.85 16.70
N ALA A 42 6.96 -26.98 15.49
CA ALA A 42 7.61 -28.20 15.04
C ALA A 42 8.94 -28.49 15.77
N THR A 43 9.69 -27.46 16.17
CA THR A 43 11.04 -27.58 16.74
C THR A 43 11.03 -27.78 18.27
N GLY A 44 9.89 -27.59 18.94
CA GLY A 44 9.80 -27.83 20.38
C GLY A 44 10.50 -26.79 21.26
N GLY A 45 10.61 -25.54 20.80
CA GLY A 45 11.06 -24.42 21.64
C GLY A 45 12.58 -24.22 21.72
N ASN A 46 13.27 -24.23 20.58
CA ASN A 46 14.69 -23.82 20.53
C ASN A 46 14.79 -22.28 20.55
N GLY A 47 15.58 -21.71 21.47
CA GLY A 47 15.76 -20.26 21.63
C GLY A 47 16.24 -19.54 20.37
N HIS A 48 16.89 -20.26 19.44
CA HIS A 48 17.28 -19.71 18.14
C HIS A 48 16.08 -19.28 17.29
N VAL A 49 15.00 -20.06 17.28
CA VAL A 49 13.77 -19.75 16.53
C VAL A 49 13.06 -18.53 17.14
N PHE A 50 13.14 -18.37 18.46
CA PHE A 50 12.64 -17.19 19.16
C PHE A 50 13.39 -15.91 18.76
N ALA A 51 14.72 -15.96 18.64
CA ALA A 51 15.51 -14.81 18.19
C ALA A 51 15.16 -14.41 16.74
N LEU A 52 14.98 -15.39 15.85
CA LEU A 52 14.54 -15.15 14.47
C LEU A 52 13.15 -14.49 14.43
N LEU A 53 12.22 -14.92 15.30
CA LEU A 53 10.89 -14.32 15.42
C LEU A 53 10.96 -12.87 15.93
N PHE A 54 11.81 -12.62 16.91
CA PHE A 54 12.00 -11.28 17.48
C PHE A 54 12.59 -10.29 16.45
N ILE A 55 13.59 -10.73 15.68
CA ILE A 55 14.18 -9.91 14.62
C ILE A 55 13.14 -9.62 13.52
N ALA A 56 12.33 -10.61 13.13
CA ALA A 56 11.25 -10.41 12.16
C ALA A 56 10.21 -9.39 12.65
N MET A 57 9.83 -9.44 13.93
CA MET A 57 8.96 -8.43 14.57
C MET A 57 9.58 -7.02 14.54
N GLY A 58 10.86 -6.90 14.91
CA GLY A 58 11.56 -5.62 14.88
C GLY A 58 11.64 -5.02 13.48
N LEU A 59 11.84 -5.87 12.46
CA LEU A 59 11.85 -5.45 11.07
C LEU A 59 10.45 -4.98 10.61
N PHE A 60 9.39 -5.70 10.96
CA PHE A 60 8.01 -5.30 10.68
C PHE A 60 7.65 -3.96 11.34
N ALA A 61 8.05 -3.76 12.59
CA ALA A 61 7.86 -2.49 13.29
C ALA A 61 8.59 -1.32 12.60
N SER A 62 9.84 -1.54 12.18
CA SER A 62 10.64 -0.55 11.43
C SER A 62 9.95 -0.15 10.12
N VAL A 63 9.40 -1.12 9.39
CA VAL A 63 8.62 -0.90 8.18
C VAL A 63 7.36 -0.09 8.45
N GLN A 64 6.54 -0.49 9.44
CA GLN A 64 5.31 0.22 9.77
C GLN A 64 5.57 1.68 10.19
N TRP A 65 6.67 1.91 10.92
CA TRP A 65 7.10 3.25 11.26
C TRP A 65 7.50 4.06 10.02
N PHE A 66 8.29 3.47 9.11
CA PHE A 66 8.71 4.09 7.87
C PHE A 66 7.52 4.50 6.98
N VAL A 67 6.50 3.65 6.90
CA VAL A 67 5.25 3.94 6.18
C VAL A 67 4.54 5.17 6.73
N ARG A 68 4.39 5.23 8.06
CA ARG A 68 3.72 6.35 8.72
C ARG A 68 4.48 7.65 8.49
N GLU A 69 5.81 7.59 8.58
CA GLU A 69 6.68 8.73 8.31
C GLU A 69 6.57 9.20 6.85
N LEU A 70 6.58 8.25 5.90
CA LEU A 70 6.43 8.57 4.48
C LEU A 70 5.07 9.21 4.18
N ALA A 71 4.00 8.75 4.82
CA ALA A 71 2.66 9.34 4.70
C ALA A 71 2.59 10.76 5.29
N ALA A 72 3.24 10.99 6.44
CA ALA A 72 3.33 12.32 7.05
C ALA A 72 4.09 13.31 6.15
N VAL A 73 5.22 12.87 5.57
CA VAL A 73 5.99 13.69 4.62
C VAL A 73 5.18 13.98 3.35
N ARG A 74 4.47 13.00 2.80
CA ARG A 74 3.59 13.21 1.63
C ARG A 74 2.48 14.23 1.92
N ALA A 75 1.80 14.11 3.05
CA ALA A 75 0.76 15.06 3.45
C ALA A 75 1.30 16.49 3.65
N ALA A 76 2.53 16.63 4.16
CA ALA A 76 3.19 17.92 4.28
C ALA A 76 3.57 18.54 2.92
N ASN A 77 3.87 17.72 1.90
CA ASN A 77 4.16 18.19 0.54
C ASN A 77 2.88 18.51 -0.28
N GLU A 78 1.75 17.87 0.02
CA GLU A 78 0.45 18.13 -0.64
C GLU A 78 -0.29 19.35 -0.10
N ALA A 79 0.07 19.87 1.08
CA ALA A 79 -0.54 21.06 1.67
C ALA A 79 -0.23 22.38 0.91
N ASP A 80 0.64 22.34 -0.11
CA ASP A 80 0.98 23.50 -0.97
C ASP A 80 0.16 23.55 -2.28
N THR A 81 -0.84 22.67 -2.44
CA THR A 81 -1.84 22.75 -3.53
C THR A 81 -3.26 22.70 -2.95
N PRO A 82 -4.13 23.68 -3.27
CA PRO A 82 -5.49 23.76 -2.71
C PRO A 82 -6.33 22.52 -3.11
N PRO A 83 -7.21 22.06 -2.21
CA PRO A 83 -7.94 20.80 -2.38
C PRO A 83 -8.97 20.87 -3.52
N PRO A 84 -9.09 19.84 -4.39
CA PRO A 84 -10.37 19.54 -5.00
C PRO A 84 -11.31 18.96 -3.92
N PRO A 85 -12.59 19.38 -3.90
CA PRO A 85 -13.48 19.22 -2.76
C PRO A 85 -13.86 17.76 -2.47
N THR A 86 -13.95 17.44 -1.17
CA THR A 86 -14.51 16.21 -0.61
C THR A 86 -15.98 16.05 -1.03
N THR A 87 -16.43 14.89 -1.52
CA THR A 87 -17.84 14.45 -1.44
C THR A 87 -17.98 12.93 -1.57
N THR A 88 -18.36 12.27 -0.48
CA THR A 88 -19.20 11.06 -0.49
C THR A 88 -20.46 11.33 -1.31
N THR A 89 -20.78 10.56 -2.37
CA THR A 89 -22.17 10.23 -2.85
C THR A 89 -22.16 9.61 -4.26
N THR A 90 -22.73 8.41 -4.36
CA THR A 90 -23.66 7.88 -5.38
C THR A 90 -23.62 8.43 -6.81
N THR A 91 -23.47 7.54 -7.80
CA THR A 91 -24.29 7.58 -9.03
C THR A 91 -24.51 6.16 -9.55
N THR A 92 -25.48 5.47 -8.94
CA THR A 92 -26.46 4.70 -9.71
C THR A 92 -27.50 5.69 -10.24
N THR A 93 -28.18 5.32 -11.33
CA THR A 93 -29.34 5.96 -11.98
C THR A 93 -28.89 6.80 -13.18
N SER A 94 -28.90 6.24 -14.39
CA SER A 94 -30.08 5.89 -15.22
C SER A 94 -31.03 7.08 -15.38
N ASP A 95 -31.51 7.26 -16.62
CA ASP A 95 -32.56 8.20 -17.00
C ASP A 95 -32.20 9.69 -16.90
N ASP A 96 -31.80 10.28 -18.03
CA ASP A 96 -32.62 11.35 -18.61
C ASP A 96 -32.30 11.47 -20.10
N ALA A 97 -33.11 10.77 -20.89
CA ALA A 97 -33.30 11.03 -22.30
C ALA A 97 -34.70 11.64 -22.45
N ASP A 98 -34.81 12.96 -22.43
CA ASP A 98 -35.92 13.76 -23.00
C ASP A 98 -35.56 15.23 -22.75
N GLY A 99 -35.44 16.13 -23.73
CA GLY A 99 -36.54 16.67 -24.50
C GLY A 99 -36.35 18.20 -24.59
N GLU A 100 -36.57 18.74 -25.79
CA GLU A 100 -36.92 20.15 -26.11
C GLU A 100 -35.85 21.24 -25.80
N GLU A 101 -35.14 21.83 -26.76
CA GLU A 101 -35.58 22.57 -27.97
C GLU A 101 -36.70 23.60 -27.71
N LYS A 102 -36.47 24.87 -28.15
CA LYS A 102 -37.44 26.00 -28.31
C LYS A 102 -37.64 26.86 -27.04
N LYS A 103 -37.84 28.18 -27.05
CA LYS A 103 -37.90 29.27 -28.05
C LYS A 103 -38.21 30.56 -27.27
N VAL A 104 -37.45 31.64 -27.53
CA VAL A 104 -37.87 33.05 -27.65
C VAL A 104 -38.96 33.59 -26.70
N HIS A 105 -38.59 34.45 -25.74
CA HIS A 105 -39.05 35.84 -25.64
C HIS A 105 -38.23 36.63 -24.60
#